data_AF-A0A2M7J617-F1
#
_entry.id   AF-A0A2M7J617-F1
#
_cell.length_a   1.000
_cell.length_b   1.000
_cell.length_c   1.000
_cell.angle_alpha   90.00
_cell.angle_beta   90.00
_cell.angle_gamma   90.00
#
_symmetry.space_group_name_H-M   'P 1'
#
loop_
_entity.id
_entity.type
_entity.pdbx_description
1 polymer ?
#
loop_
_entity_poly.entity_id
_entity_poly.type
_entity_poly.pdbx_seq_one_letter_code
_entity_poly.pdbx_strand_id
1 'polypeptide(L)'
;FSRKAGFTFKPDLYGEPSGGGKALWADCEAPSEKKIMFFRSRRDIISPFVFLEGKDSGRALAKLFRKHSLEAVIYAFEEEFIQKLASSLYRKNTFKCDFSDGRVKVTLNGSDYSSPVYSNMSSAF
;
A
#
# COMPACT_ATOMS: atom_id res chain seq x y z
N PHE A 1 23.01 7.71 3.70
CA PHE A 1 22.54 6.58 4.52
C PHE A 1 23.60 6.24 5.58
N SER A 2 23.36 6.51 6.87
CA SER A 2 24.38 6.36 7.94
C SER A 2 24.49 4.93 8.48
N ARG A 3 25.74 4.47 8.71
CA ARG A 3 26.15 3.11 9.14
C ARG A 3 26.03 2.81 10.66
N LYS A 4 25.11 3.43 11.41
CA LYS A 4 24.89 3.04 12.82
C LYS A 4 23.80 1.96 12.85
N ALA A 5 24.10 0.83 13.49
CA ALA A 5 23.18 -0.28 13.68
C ALA A 5 21.90 0.20 14.41
N GLY A 6 20.89 0.52 13.61
CA GLY A 6 19.55 0.87 14.03
C GLY A 6 18.64 0.35 12.93
N PHE A 7 17.62 -0.43 13.30
CA PHE A 7 16.65 -1.01 12.39
C PHE A 7 16.24 0.00 11.31
N THR A 8 16.68 -0.20 10.06
CA THR A 8 16.18 0.57 8.93
C THR A 8 15.06 -0.24 8.31
N PHE A 9 13.82 0.07 8.68
CA PHE A 9 12.70 -0.30 7.83
C PHE A 9 12.94 0.30 6.44
N LYS A 10 12.71 -0.50 5.41
CA LYS A 10 12.74 -0.06 4.01
C LYS A 10 11.34 -0.23 3.43
N PRO A 11 10.87 0.73 2.62
CA PRO A 11 9.64 0.58 1.88
C PRO A 11 9.82 -0.38 0.71
N ASP A 12 8.73 -0.97 0.24
CA ASP A 12 8.68 -1.60 -1.07
C ASP A 12 8.74 -0.56 -2.20
N LEU A 13 8.15 0.61 -1.97
CA LEU A 13 8.21 1.75 -2.88
C LEU A 13 8.43 3.07 -2.12
N TYR A 14 9.41 3.84 -2.59
CA TYR A 14 9.73 5.17 -2.08
C TYR A 14 9.78 6.19 -3.21
N GLY A 15 9.13 7.32 -3.03
CA GLY A 15 9.14 8.43 -3.98
C GLY A 15 9.58 9.72 -3.32
N GLU A 16 10.73 10.26 -3.71
CA GLU A 16 11.15 11.60 -3.31
C GLU A 16 10.56 12.64 -4.26
N PRO A 17 9.88 13.67 -3.75
CA PRO A 17 9.43 14.77 -4.58
C PRO A 17 10.62 15.64 -4.98
N SER A 18 10.66 16.06 -6.25
CA SER A 18 11.71 16.91 -6.81
C SER A 18 11.76 18.34 -6.24
N GLY A 19 10.81 18.72 -5.38
CA GLY A 19 10.64 20.09 -4.87
C GLY A 19 10.61 20.24 -3.34
N GLY A 20 11.18 19.30 -2.59
CA GLY A 20 11.26 19.43 -1.12
C GLY A 20 9.95 19.15 -0.37
N GLY A 21 8.99 18.51 -1.02
CA GLY A 21 7.79 17.98 -0.38
C GLY A 21 8.08 16.77 0.51
N LYS A 22 7.05 16.28 1.18
CA LYS A 22 7.13 15.02 1.91
C LYS A 22 7.16 13.83 0.95
N ALA A 23 7.98 12.83 1.25
CA ALA A 23 8.15 11.62 0.45
C ALA A 23 6.93 10.69 0.52
N LEU A 24 6.74 9.93 -0.56
CA LEU A 24 5.84 8.80 -0.63
C LEU A 24 6.53 7.56 -0.06
N TRP A 25 5.83 6.86 0.82
CA TRP A 25 6.24 5.56 1.36
C TRP A 25 5.10 4.57 1.15
N ALA A 26 5.38 3.47 0.47
CA ALA A 26 4.41 2.41 0.25
C ALA A 26 5.00 1.06 0.65
N ASP A 27 4.19 0.28 1.35
CA ASP A 27 4.47 -1.10 1.73
C ASP A 27 3.37 -2.03 1.23
N CYS A 28 3.78 -3.19 0.76
CA CYS A 28 2.96 -4.38 0.70
C CYS A 28 3.01 -5.08 2.06
N GLU A 29 1.92 -5.74 2.44
CA GLU A 29 1.77 -6.44 3.72
C GLU A 29 1.56 -5.53 4.94
N ALA A 30 1.07 -6.12 6.04
CA ALA A 30 0.71 -5.39 7.24
C ALA A 30 1.96 -4.99 8.03
N PRO A 31 2.25 -3.69 8.23
CA PRO A 31 3.38 -3.27 9.03
C PRO A 31 3.18 -3.67 10.49
N SER A 32 4.25 -4.16 11.11
CA SER A 32 4.27 -4.41 12.56
C SER A 32 4.06 -3.11 13.36
N GLU A 33 3.61 -3.22 14.61
CA GLU A 33 3.47 -2.08 15.53
C GLU A 33 4.78 -1.29 15.68
N LYS A 34 5.95 -1.97 15.64
CA LYS A 34 7.27 -1.32 15.64
C LYS A 34 7.49 -0.43 14.40
N LYS A 35 7.06 -0.89 13.21
CA LYS A 35 7.16 -0.12 11.95
C LYS A 35 6.18 1.06 11.95
N ILE A 36 5.00 0.89 12.53
CA ILE A 36 4.03 1.99 12.74
C ILE A 36 4.62 3.06 13.66
N MET A 37 5.26 2.68 14.76
CA MET A 37 5.94 3.64 15.64
C MET A 37 7.12 4.33 14.95
N PHE A 38 7.82 3.64 14.04
CA PHE A 38 8.83 4.27 13.19
C PHE A 38 8.21 5.35 12.28
N PHE A 39 7.06 5.09 11.64
CA PHE A 39 6.39 6.11 10.83
C PHE A 39 6.03 7.36 11.63
N ARG A 40 5.59 7.20 12.87
CA ARG A 40 5.31 8.35 13.77
C ARG A 40 6.54 9.24 13.99
N SER A 41 7.75 8.69 13.89
CA SER A 41 9.01 9.44 14.01
C SER A 41 9.44 10.16 12.72
N ARG A 42 8.86 9.78 11.57
CA ARG A 42 9.22 10.29 10.24
C ARG A 42 8.37 11.49 9.87
N ARG A 43 8.92 12.69 9.99
CA ARG A 43 8.26 13.95 9.58
C ARG A 43 8.36 14.24 8.08
N ASP A 44 9.25 13.52 7.41
CA ASP A 44 9.58 13.65 6.00
C ASP A 44 8.66 12.87 5.07
N ILE A 45 7.71 12.09 5.60
CA ILE A 45 6.72 11.33 4.81
C ILE A 45 5.31 11.90 4.98
N ILE A 46 4.48 11.84 3.92
CA ILE A 46 3.09 12.35 3.93
C ILE A 46 2.27 11.51 4.90
N SER A 47 1.99 10.29 4.46
CA SER A 47 1.34 9.19 5.19
C SER A 47 1.80 7.90 4.51
N PRO A 48 2.05 6.82 5.25
CA PRO A 48 2.35 5.53 4.64
C PRO A 48 1.13 5.03 3.86
N PHE A 49 1.37 4.54 2.65
CA PHE A 49 0.44 3.74 1.88
C PHE A 49 0.70 2.27 2.20
N VAL A 50 -0.37 1.51 2.46
CA VAL A 50 -0.27 0.08 2.72
C VAL A 50 -1.24 -0.67 1.82
N PHE A 51 -0.71 -1.63 1.07
CA PHE A 51 -1.46 -2.51 0.19
C PHE A 51 -1.53 -3.90 0.82
N LEU A 52 -2.75 -4.39 1.03
CA LEU A 52 -3.02 -5.63 1.73
C LEU A 52 -3.85 -6.60 0.92
N GLU A 53 -3.69 -7.86 1.27
CA GLU A 53 -4.61 -8.92 0.94
C GLU A 53 -5.65 -9.06 2.05
N GLY A 54 -6.92 -9.08 1.68
CA GLY A 54 -8.04 -9.30 2.59
C GLY A 54 -8.55 -8.02 3.27
N LYS A 55 -9.85 -7.78 3.12
CA LYS A 55 -10.56 -6.64 3.72
C LYS A 55 -10.45 -6.59 5.25
N ASP A 56 -10.50 -7.74 5.92
CA ASP A 56 -10.44 -7.80 7.38
C ASP A 56 -9.05 -7.44 7.91
N SER A 57 -7.99 -7.84 7.21
CA SER A 57 -6.62 -7.37 7.45
C SER A 57 -6.53 -5.85 7.33
N GLY A 58 -7.13 -5.28 6.28
CA GLY A 58 -7.20 -3.83 6.07
C GLY A 58 -7.91 -3.09 7.21
N ARG A 59 -9.03 -3.64 7.71
CA ARG A 59 -9.77 -3.07 8.84
C ARG A 59 -8.99 -3.18 10.15
N ALA A 60 -8.36 -4.33 10.41
CA ALA A 60 -7.54 -4.53 11.60
C ALA A 60 -6.36 -3.55 11.62
N LEU A 61 -5.68 -3.40 10.49
CA LEU A 61 -4.57 -2.46 10.36
C LEU A 61 -5.02 -1.01 10.54
N ALA A 62 -6.15 -0.60 9.95
CA ALA A 62 -6.71 0.74 10.14
C ALA A 62 -7.00 1.06 11.62
N LYS A 63 -7.50 0.08 12.38
CA LYS A 63 -7.69 0.21 13.83
C LYS A 63 -6.36 0.38 14.56
N LEU A 64 -5.32 -0.36 14.15
CA LEU A 64 -3.99 -0.25 14.74
C LEU A 64 -3.36 1.12 14.50
N PHE A 65 -3.38 1.64 13.27
CA PHE A 65 -2.93 3.00 12.98
C PHE A 65 -3.68 4.06 13.80
N ARG A 66 -5.01 3.93 13.92
CA ARG A 66 -5.85 4.81 14.75
C ARG A 66 -5.46 4.75 16.22
N LYS A 67 -5.20 3.56 16.78
CA LYS A 67 -4.71 3.39 18.18
C LYS A 67 -3.44 4.20 18.43
N HIS A 68 -2.57 4.34 17.43
CA HIS A 68 -1.32 5.10 17.53
C HIS A 68 -1.43 6.55 17.06
N SER A 69 -2.64 7.05 16.78
CA SER A 69 -2.89 8.41 16.29
C SER A 69 -2.05 8.76 15.06
N LEU A 70 -1.91 7.81 14.13
CA LEU A 70 -1.18 7.98 12.89
C LEU A 70 -2.10 7.73 11.71
N GLU A 71 -2.07 8.64 10.74
CA GLU A 71 -2.80 8.49 9.48
C GLU A 71 -2.04 7.59 8.52
N ALA A 72 -2.76 6.73 7.82
CA ALA A 72 -2.25 5.87 6.76
C ALA A 72 -3.33 5.71 5.69
N VAL A 73 -2.91 5.52 4.45
CA VAL A 73 -3.80 5.15 3.35
C VAL A 73 -3.70 3.64 3.18
N ILE A 74 -4.79 2.92 3.41
CA ILE A 74 -4.83 1.47 3.36
C ILE A 74 -5.75 1.06 2.22
N TYR A 75 -5.23 0.27 1.30
CA TYR A 75 -6.00 -0.44 0.29
C TYR A 75 -5.90 -1.93 0.56
N ALA A 76 -7.04 -2.62 0.61
CA ALA A 76 -7.07 -4.07 0.72
C ALA A 76 -7.85 -4.69 -0.44
N PHE A 77 -7.24 -5.65 -1.10
CA PHE A 77 -7.76 -6.35 -2.27
C PHE A 77 -8.28 -7.73 -1.86
N GLU A 78 -9.18 -8.29 -2.66
CA GLU A 78 -9.61 -9.68 -2.47
C GLU A 78 -8.44 -10.64 -2.77
N GLU A 79 -8.28 -11.65 -1.91
CA GLU A 79 -7.25 -12.70 -2.04
C GLU A 79 -7.30 -13.36 -3.42
N GLU A 80 -8.48 -13.80 -3.85
CA GLU A 80 -8.67 -14.44 -5.15
C GLU A 80 -8.23 -13.53 -6.31
N PHE A 81 -8.46 -12.22 -6.21
CA PHE A 81 -8.05 -11.27 -7.23
C PHE A 81 -6.52 -11.16 -7.33
N ILE A 82 -5.83 -11.07 -6.20
CA ILE A 82 -4.36 -11.04 -6.15
C ILE A 82 -3.77 -12.36 -6.66
N GLN A 83 -4.32 -13.50 -6.25
CA GLN A 83 -3.87 -14.81 -6.71
C GLN A 83 -4.04 -15.00 -8.23
N LYS A 84 -5.16 -14.53 -8.80
CA LYS A 84 -5.39 -14.55 -10.26
C LYS A 84 -4.40 -13.68 -11.01
N LEU A 85 -4.11 -12.48 -10.53
CA LEU A 85 -3.09 -11.62 -11.14
C LEU A 85 -1.70 -12.25 -11.06
N ALA A 86 -1.29 -12.73 -9.88
CA ALA A 86 0.03 -13.30 -9.65
C ALA A 86 0.30 -14.54 -10.53
N SER A 87 -0.69 -15.43 -10.66
CA SER A 87 -0.60 -16.62 -11.51
C SER A 87 -0.57 -16.32 -13.02
N SER A 88 -0.94 -15.11 -13.42
CA SER A 88 -1.00 -14.67 -14.82
C SER A 88 0.23 -13.85 -15.25
N LEU A 89 1.22 -13.69 -14.36
CA LEU A 89 2.45 -12.97 -14.64
C LEU A 89 3.46 -13.82 -15.43
N TYR A 90 4.09 -13.18 -16.40
CA TYR A 90 5.26 -13.71 -17.12
C TYR A 90 6.51 -12.88 -16.79
N ARG A 91 7.66 -13.24 -17.38
CA ARG A 91 8.90 -12.44 -17.26
C ARG A 91 8.76 -11.03 -17.87
N LYS A 92 7.91 -10.88 -18.89
CA LYS A 92 7.54 -9.59 -19.49
C LYS A 92 6.02 -9.48 -19.46
N ASN A 93 5.51 -8.39 -18.89
CA ASN A 93 4.09 -8.14 -18.78
C ASN A 93 3.71 -6.84 -19.47
N THR A 94 2.53 -6.83 -20.07
CA THR A 94 1.83 -5.60 -20.42
C THR A 94 0.69 -5.44 -19.43
N PHE A 95 0.56 -4.25 -18.85
CA PHE A 95 -0.51 -4.00 -17.89
C PHE A 95 -1.09 -2.60 -18.07
N LYS A 96 -2.40 -2.50 -17.86
CA LYS A 96 -3.12 -1.24 -17.66
C LYS A 96 -3.92 -1.38 -16.37
N CYS A 97 -3.95 -0.35 -15.55
CA CYS A 97 -4.72 -0.32 -14.31
C CYS A 97 -5.57 0.94 -14.27
N ASP A 98 -6.86 0.77 -13.98
CA ASP A 98 -7.82 1.84 -13.74
C ASP A 98 -8.43 1.65 -12.35
N PHE A 99 -8.51 2.72 -11.56
CA PHE A 99 -9.15 2.72 -10.25
C PHE A 99 -10.27 3.76 -10.22
N SER A 100 -11.50 3.30 -9.97
CA SER A 100 -12.70 4.12 -10.03
C SER A 100 -13.80 3.49 -9.19
N ASP A 101 -14.60 4.30 -8.49
CA ASP A 101 -15.78 3.84 -7.74
C ASP A 101 -15.47 2.72 -6.74
N GLY A 102 -14.31 2.80 -6.09
CA GLY A 102 -13.84 1.79 -5.13
C GLY A 102 -13.55 0.42 -5.75
N ARG A 103 -13.34 0.36 -7.07
CA ARG A 103 -12.96 -0.86 -7.78
C ARG A 103 -11.65 -0.65 -8.53
N VAL A 104 -10.84 -1.70 -8.55
CA VAL A 104 -9.68 -1.78 -9.43
C VAL A 104 -10.02 -2.63 -10.65
N LYS A 105 -9.56 -2.20 -11.81
CA LYS A 105 -9.61 -2.94 -13.07
C LYS A 105 -8.20 -3.02 -13.61
N VAL A 106 -7.73 -4.23 -13.89
CA VAL A 106 -6.40 -4.50 -14.43
C VAL A 106 -6.56 -5.29 -15.71
N THR A 107 -6.07 -4.75 -16.82
CA THR A 107 -5.84 -5.53 -18.04
C THR A 107 -4.39 -6.00 -17.98
N LEU A 108 -4.16 -7.30 -17.79
CA LEU A 108 -2.84 -7.93 -17.70
C LEU A 108 -2.67 -8.92 -18.86
N ASN A 109 -1.68 -8.70 -19.72
CA ASN A 109 -1.36 -9.57 -20.85
C ASN A 109 -2.56 -9.86 -21.78
N GLY A 110 -3.46 -8.88 -21.92
CA GLY A 110 -4.68 -8.98 -22.74
C GLY A 110 -5.90 -9.54 -22.02
N SER A 111 -5.76 -10.00 -20.78
CA SER A 111 -6.85 -10.50 -19.93
C SER A 111 -7.30 -9.44 -18.94
N ASP A 112 -8.61 -9.31 -18.73
CA ASP A 112 -9.19 -8.34 -17.81
C ASP A 112 -9.52 -8.96 -16.45
N TYR A 113 -9.11 -8.27 -15.39
CA TYR A 113 -9.35 -8.63 -13.99
C TYR A 113 -10.00 -7.43 -13.29
N SER A 114 -10.96 -7.66 -12.40
CA SER A 114 -11.54 -6.60 -11.59
C SER A 114 -11.93 -7.10 -10.21
N SER A 115 -11.76 -6.26 -9.21
CA SER A 115 -12.17 -6.53 -7.83
C SER A 115 -12.56 -5.24 -7.11
N PRO A 116 -13.55 -5.28 -6.20
CA PRO A 116 -13.73 -4.20 -5.25
C PRO A 116 -12.48 -4.06 -4.36
N VAL A 117 -12.19 -2.83 -3.95
CA VAL A 117 -11.08 -2.51 -3.07
C VAL A 117 -11.63 -1.91 -1.80
N TYR A 118 -11.26 -2.48 -0.66
CA TYR A 118 -11.47 -1.79 0.60
C TYR A 118 -10.49 -0.63 0.72
N SER A 119 -10.98 0.55 1.09
CA SER A 119 -10.15 1.67 1.52
C SER A 119 -10.61 2.16 2.90
N ASN A 120 -9.66 2.58 3.74
CA ASN A 120 -9.97 3.29 4.98
C ASN A 120 -10.25 4.79 4.76
N MET A 121 -10.10 5.29 3.53
CA MET A 121 -10.42 6.65 3.15
C MET A 121 -11.91 6.75 2.76
N SER A 122 -12.61 7.73 3.31
CA SER A 122 -14.03 8.00 3.03
C SER A 122 -14.31 8.54 1.63
N SER A 123 -13.27 8.98 0.92
CA SER A 123 -13.27 9.37 -0.49
C SER A 123 -12.07 8.70 -1.15
N ALA A 124 -12.25 7.46 -1.61
CA ALA A 124 -11.38 6.94 -2.66
C ALA A 124 -11.71 7.77 -3.91
N PHE A 125 -10.70 8.44 -4.47
CA PHE A 125 -10.78 9.40 -5.59
C PHE A 125 -11.94 9.18 -6.58
#